data_AF-A0A1C5PIT6-F1
#
_entry.id   AF-A0A1C5PIT6-F1
#
_cell.length_a   1.000
_cell.length_b   1.000
_cell.length_c   1.000
_cell.angle_alpha   90.00
_cell.angle_beta   90.00
_cell.angle_gamma   90.00
#
_symmetry.space_group_name_H-M   'P 1'
#
loop_
_entity.id
_entity.type
_entity.pdbx_description
1 polymer ?
#
loop_
_entity_poly.entity_id
_entity_poly.type
_entity_poly.pdbx_seq_one_letter_code
_entity_poly.pdbx_strand_id
1 'polypeptide(L)'
;MNKTLKISFSLKNTYRVNGVLFSLKQIPLVKRLLPATLYQVKGLKIFANILSVLWEIVSVFLGKFLYFITMVCGIGILYNGLPENEVFLHILLILTVIGSFVNTHLFNPTKDKYYAMILMKMDAREYTLVNYFYSILKVVVGFLPFTILFGMDRGVPLWFCLLLPLCIAGMKLFAAAVTLWDYEKRGFGYNENKLSKYVWCCIALLLAAAYAPPAFGFALPAVVPMVIFLACIPLGMASITRLTTFRDYYAINKELLAGLTNQMDSTAQTKLIKQANEKKISADTSISSNRKGFEYLNELFIKRHKKILWNSTKKISYVCAFLVAAVLAGVYLLPEEKTVINEIVMTWLPYFVFIMYAINRGTNFTQALFMNCDHSLLTYSFYKQPSFILRLFQIRLREIMKINAVPALVIGIGLALILFATGGTDNPLNYVVLVVSILCMSLFFSIHYLTIYYLLQPYNAGTELKSGTYRIVLSVTYVICFALMRLRMPIMIFGIMTIVFCVLYSIVASILVYRLAPKTFRLRT
;
A
#
# COMPACT_ATOMS: atom_id res chain seq x y z
N MET A 1 -3.81 30.21 -21.49
CA MET A 1 -3.83 28.74 -21.31
C MET A 1 -2.49 28.07 -21.60
N ASN A 2 -1.85 28.26 -22.77
CA ASN A 2 -0.57 27.63 -23.09
C ASN A 2 0.58 28.00 -22.13
N LYS A 3 0.65 29.27 -21.70
CA LYS A 3 1.64 29.72 -20.69
C LYS A 3 1.45 28.99 -19.37
N THR A 4 0.21 28.87 -18.90
CA THR A 4 -0.19 28.18 -17.67
C THR A 4 0.13 26.69 -17.73
N LEU A 5 -0.10 26.03 -18.87
CA LEU A 5 0.31 24.63 -19.09
C LEU A 5 1.83 24.46 -19.01
N LYS A 6 2.61 25.32 -19.69
CA LYS A 6 4.09 25.27 -19.67
C LYS A 6 4.65 25.46 -18.26
N ILE A 7 4.12 26.43 -17.52
CA ILE A 7 4.55 26.68 -16.13
C ILE A 7 4.16 25.51 -15.24
N SER A 8 2.93 25.01 -15.34
CA SER A 8 2.45 23.83 -14.58
C SER A 8 3.36 22.60 -14.82
N PHE A 9 3.64 22.29 -16.08
CA PHE A 9 4.47 21.15 -16.46
C PHE A 9 5.92 21.31 -15.99
N SER A 10 6.49 22.51 -16.15
CA SER A 10 7.83 22.83 -15.65
C SER A 10 7.94 22.67 -14.13
N LEU A 11 6.94 23.15 -13.39
CA LEU A 11 6.90 23.06 -11.93
C LEU A 11 6.77 21.61 -11.46
N LYS A 12 5.87 20.84 -12.09
CA LYS A 12 5.71 19.40 -11.83
C LYS A 12 7.00 18.62 -12.11
N ASN A 13 7.67 18.88 -13.23
CA ASN A 13 8.94 18.24 -13.57
C ASN A 13 10.05 18.65 -12.61
N THR A 14 10.18 19.93 -12.30
CA THR A 14 11.18 20.44 -11.34
C THR A 14 11.01 19.77 -9.98
N TYR A 15 9.77 19.63 -9.51
CA TYR A 15 9.49 18.96 -8.23
C TYR A 15 9.83 17.46 -8.28
N ARG A 16 9.47 16.74 -9.36
CA ARG A 16 9.82 15.33 -9.55
C ARG A 16 11.33 15.12 -9.58
N VAL A 17 12.05 15.91 -10.37
CA VAL A 17 13.52 15.85 -10.49
C VAL A 17 14.18 16.15 -9.15
N ASN A 18 13.77 17.23 -8.46
CA ASN A 18 14.30 17.57 -7.16
C ASN A 18 13.97 16.51 -6.10
N GLY A 19 12.80 15.88 -6.17
CA GLY A 19 12.40 14.78 -5.31
C GLY A 19 13.27 13.53 -5.50
N VAL A 20 13.57 13.16 -6.75
CA VAL A 20 14.50 12.05 -7.06
C VAL A 20 15.90 12.37 -6.55
N LEU A 21 16.41 13.59 -6.82
CA LEU A 21 17.72 14.02 -6.34
C LEU A 21 17.83 14.03 -4.83
N PHE A 22 16.77 14.50 -4.15
CA PHE A 22 16.69 14.48 -2.71
C PHE A 22 16.71 13.06 -2.16
N SER A 23 15.93 12.14 -2.74
CA SER A 23 15.91 10.72 -2.36
C SER A 23 17.27 10.06 -2.55
N LEU A 24 17.96 10.32 -3.67
CA LEU A 24 19.32 9.81 -3.91
C LEU A 24 20.31 10.33 -2.86
N LYS A 25 20.19 11.59 -2.44
CA LYS A 25 21.02 12.17 -1.37
C LYS A 25 20.69 11.64 0.03
N GLN A 26 19.53 11.01 0.23
CA GLN A 26 19.23 10.34 1.50
C GLN A 26 19.95 9.00 1.65
N ILE A 27 20.48 8.42 0.57
CA ILE A 27 21.22 7.16 0.62
C ILE A 27 22.62 7.45 1.19
N PRO A 28 23.01 6.89 2.36
CA PRO A 28 24.24 7.28 3.07
C PRO A 28 25.53 7.10 2.25
N LEU A 29 25.61 6.06 1.42
CA LEU A 29 26.73 5.78 0.53
C LEU A 29 26.82 6.78 -0.63
N VAL A 30 25.70 7.06 -1.28
CA VAL A 30 25.59 7.99 -2.42
C VAL A 30 25.78 9.44 -1.97
N LYS A 31 25.35 9.78 -0.74
CA LYS A 31 25.52 11.10 -0.13
C LYS A 31 26.98 11.55 -0.05
N ARG A 32 27.92 10.61 0.13
CA ARG A 32 29.37 10.90 0.16
C ARG A 32 29.93 11.19 -1.23
N LEU A 33 29.30 10.67 -2.29
CA LEU A 33 29.72 10.82 -3.68
C LEU A 33 29.06 12.03 -4.38
N LEU A 34 27.89 12.48 -3.92
CA LEU A 34 27.13 13.56 -4.57
C LEU A 34 27.28 14.91 -3.84
N PRO A 35 28.04 15.88 -4.38
CA PRO A 35 28.21 17.19 -3.77
C PRO A 35 26.90 18.01 -3.74
N ALA A 36 26.86 19.05 -2.90
CA ALA A 36 25.72 19.98 -2.81
C ALA A 36 25.45 20.69 -4.15
N THR A 37 26.50 20.95 -4.92
CA THR A 37 26.52 21.62 -6.24
C THR A 37 25.76 20.86 -7.34
N LEU A 38 25.42 19.58 -7.13
CA LEU A 38 24.65 18.79 -8.11
C LEU A 38 23.29 19.41 -8.46
N TYR A 39 22.68 20.18 -7.54
CA TYR A 39 21.43 20.92 -7.80
C TYR A 39 21.62 22.10 -8.77
N GLN A 40 22.84 22.53 -9.03
CA GLN A 40 23.17 23.63 -9.93
C GLN A 40 23.58 23.16 -11.33
N VAL A 41 23.94 21.87 -11.49
CA VAL A 41 24.42 21.32 -12.76
C VAL A 41 23.28 21.29 -13.79
N LYS A 42 23.40 22.14 -14.82
CA LYS A 42 22.41 22.27 -15.91
C LYS A 42 22.20 20.96 -16.68
N GLY A 43 23.28 20.23 -16.97
CA GLY A 43 23.22 18.96 -17.72
C GLY A 43 22.37 17.88 -17.03
N LEU A 44 22.49 17.76 -15.71
CA LEU A 44 21.75 16.77 -14.94
C LEU A 44 20.25 17.12 -14.86
N LYS A 45 19.91 18.41 -14.82
CA LYS A 45 18.52 18.87 -14.94
C LYS A 45 17.92 18.57 -16.31
N ILE A 46 18.69 18.76 -17.37
CA ILE A 46 18.25 18.44 -18.75
C ILE A 46 17.99 16.94 -18.87
N PHE A 47 18.94 16.10 -18.43
CA PHE A 47 18.78 14.65 -18.45
C PHE A 47 17.56 14.19 -17.63
N ALA A 48 17.41 14.68 -16.40
CA ALA A 48 16.28 14.32 -15.55
C ALA A 48 14.93 14.83 -16.11
N ASN A 49 14.93 15.95 -16.83
CA ASN A 49 13.75 16.45 -17.52
C ASN A 49 13.38 15.54 -18.71
N ILE A 50 14.36 15.11 -19.52
CA ILE A 50 14.14 14.12 -20.59
C ILE A 50 13.56 12.83 -20.02
N LEU A 51 14.13 12.31 -18.93
CA LEU A 51 13.63 11.10 -18.27
C LEU A 51 12.20 11.30 -17.72
N SER A 52 11.89 12.46 -17.15
CA SER A 52 10.54 12.79 -16.68
C SER A 52 9.52 12.84 -17.81
N VAL A 53 9.92 13.37 -18.98
CA VAL A 53 9.07 13.40 -20.19
C VAL A 53 8.85 11.98 -20.72
N LEU A 54 9.91 11.18 -20.87
CA LEU A 54 9.80 9.77 -21.27
C LEU A 54 8.91 8.99 -20.31
N TRP A 55 9.10 9.18 -19.00
CA TRP A 55 8.26 8.55 -17.99
C TRP A 55 6.81 9.01 -18.06
N GLU A 56 6.54 10.30 -18.30
CA GLU A 56 5.17 10.79 -18.50
C GLU A 56 4.53 10.08 -19.71
N ILE A 57 5.24 9.92 -20.83
CA ILE A 57 4.76 9.17 -22.01
C ILE A 57 4.50 7.71 -21.67
N VAL A 58 5.48 6.99 -21.08
CA VAL A 58 5.30 5.58 -20.71
C VAL A 58 4.15 5.40 -19.74
N SER A 59 4.00 6.29 -18.75
CA SER A 59 2.90 6.25 -17.77
C SER A 59 1.52 6.49 -18.41
N VAL A 60 1.47 7.18 -19.56
CA VAL A 60 0.24 7.34 -20.33
C VAL A 60 -0.23 6.01 -20.88
N PHE A 61 0.64 5.08 -21.24
CA PHE A 61 0.21 3.81 -21.84
C PHE A 61 0.23 2.65 -20.86
N LEU A 62 1.30 2.50 -20.07
CA LEU A 62 1.54 1.33 -19.21
C LEU A 62 0.37 1.03 -18.26
N GLY A 63 -0.21 2.05 -17.63
CA GLY A 63 -1.33 1.87 -16.73
C GLY A 63 -2.59 1.35 -17.42
N LYS A 64 -2.84 1.75 -18.67
CA LYS A 64 -4.02 1.30 -19.44
C LYS A 64 -3.80 -0.08 -20.00
N PHE A 65 -2.59 -0.37 -20.47
CA PHE A 65 -2.18 -1.71 -20.87
C PHE A 65 -2.41 -2.73 -19.73
N LEU A 66 -1.88 -2.44 -18.55
CA LEU A 66 -2.07 -3.29 -17.37
C LEU A 66 -3.55 -3.39 -16.95
N TYR A 67 -4.31 -2.30 -17.07
CA TYR A 67 -5.75 -2.30 -16.79
C TYR A 67 -6.51 -3.23 -17.73
N PHE A 68 -6.27 -3.18 -19.04
CA PHE A 68 -6.93 -4.08 -19.99
C PHE A 68 -6.52 -5.54 -19.77
N ILE A 69 -5.22 -5.82 -19.59
CA ILE A 69 -4.76 -7.20 -19.36
C ILE A 69 -5.33 -7.77 -18.07
N THR A 70 -5.27 -7.04 -16.96
CA THR A 70 -5.58 -7.64 -15.65
C THR A 70 -7.06 -7.56 -15.28
N MET A 71 -7.74 -6.44 -15.59
CA MET A 71 -9.10 -6.19 -15.09
C MET A 71 -10.19 -6.41 -16.13
N VAL A 72 -9.88 -6.29 -17.42
CA VAL A 72 -10.88 -6.43 -18.49
C VAL A 72 -10.73 -7.78 -19.20
N CYS A 73 -9.66 -7.96 -19.95
CA CYS A 73 -9.46 -9.11 -20.83
C CYS A 73 -9.03 -10.37 -20.08
N GLY A 74 -8.14 -10.25 -19.08
CA GLY A 74 -7.59 -11.40 -18.35
C GLY A 74 -8.63 -12.10 -17.49
N ILE A 75 -9.49 -11.36 -16.80
CA ILE A 75 -10.62 -11.94 -16.07
C ILE A 75 -11.66 -12.49 -17.06
N GLY A 76 -11.84 -11.84 -18.22
CA GLY A 76 -12.72 -12.31 -19.28
C GLY A 76 -12.43 -13.73 -19.77
N ILE A 77 -11.17 -14.18 -19.71
CA ILE A 77 -10.76 -15.56 -20.07
C ILE A 77 -11.40 -16.62 -19.16
N LEU A 78 -11.81 -16.24 -17.94
CA LEU A 78 -12.44 -17.17 -17.00
C LEU A 78 -13.91 -17.48 -17.36
N TYR A 79 -14.50 -16.77 -18.34
CA TYR A 79 -15.91 -16.86 -18.69
C TYR A 79 -16.15 -17.50 -20.07
N ASN A 80 -15.61 -18.71 -20.27
CA ASN A 80 -15.65 -19.45 -21.55
C ASN A 80 -17.06 -19.79 -22.09
N GLY A 81 -18.12 -19.58 -21.30
CA GLY A 81 -19.50 -19.90 -21.67
C GLY A 81 -20.31 -18.74 -22.29
N LEU A 82 -19.70 -17.55 -22.46
CA LEU A 82 -20.39 -16.34 -22.93
C LEU A 82 -19.69 -15.71 -24.14
N PRO A 83 -20.40 -14.97 -25.00
CA PRO A 83 -19.79 -14.21 -26.09
C PRO A 83 -18.75 -13.22 -25.56
N GLU A 84 -17.53 -13.28 -26.10
CA GLU A 84 -16.41 -12.50 -25.59
C GLU A 84 -16.61 -10.98 -25.71
N ASN A 85 -17.31 -10.52 -26.75
CA ASN A 85 -17.65 -9.11 -26.95
C ASN A 85 -18.59 -8.57 -25.87
N GLU A 86 -19.59 -9.36 -25.45
CA GLU A 86 -20.55 -8.98 -24.42
C GLU A 86 -19.88 -8.87 -23.06
N VAL A 87 -19.07 -9.88 -22.71
CA VAL A 87 -18.29 -9.90 -21.46
C VAL A 87 -17.33 -8.71 -21.42
N PHE A 88 -16.60 -8.46 -22.52
CA PHE A 88 -15.65 -7.33 -22.62
C PHE A 88 -16.35 -5.99 -22.39
N LEU A 89 -17.47 -5.74 -23.07
CA LEU A 89 -18.20 -4.47 -22.99
C LEU A 89 -18.91 -4.28 -21.66
N HIS A 90 -19.47 -5.35 -21.08
CA HIS A 90 -20.09 -5.35 -19.75
C HIS A 90 -19.09 -4.93 -18.67
N ILE A 91 -17.95 -5.61 -18.63
CA ILE A 91 -16.89 -5.33 -17.64
C ILE A 91 -16.32 -3.92 -17.87
N LEU A 92 -16.01 -3.56 -19.11
CA LEU A 92 -15.44 -2.24 -19.43
C LEU A 92 -16.39 -1.10 -19.05
N LEU A 93 -17.70 -1.25 -19.27
CA LEU A 93 -18.70 -0.24 -18.91
C LEU A 93 -18.72 0.02 -17.40
N ILE A 94 -18.87 -1.04 -16.61
CA ILE A 94 -19.02 -0.90 -15.15
C ILE A 94 -17.71 -0.39 -14.53
N LEU A 95 -16.56 -0.86 -15.01
CA LEU A 95 -15.27 -0.34 -14.59
C LEU A 95 -15.05 1.12 -15.03
N THR A 96 -15.62 1.54 -16.17
CA THR A 96 -15.59 2.95 -16.60
C THR A 96 -16.38 3.83 -15.65
N VAL A 97 -17.54 3.37 -15.18
CA VAL A 97 -18.35 4.06 -14.15
C VAL A 97 -17.56 4.20 -12.85
N ILE A 98 -16.89 3.13 -12.38
CA ILE A 98 -16.01 3.22 -11.19
C ILE A 98 -14.89 4.24 -11.44
N GLY A 99 -14.20 4.12 -12.58
CA GLY A 99 -13.09 4.98 -12.94
C GLY A 99 -13.47 6.46 -13.11
N SER A 100 -14.74 6.75 -13.43
CA SER A 100 -15.21 8.11 -13.68
C SER A 100 -15.27 8.94 -12.42
N PHE A 101 -15.62 8.37 -11.25
CA PHE A 101 -15.65 9.11 -9.99
C PHE A 101 -14.43 8.85 -9.09
N VAL A 102 -13.78 7.68 -9.19
CA VAL A 102 -12.58 7.38 -8.39
C VAL A 102 -11.35 8.15 -8.88
N ASN A 103 -11.24 8.33 -10.19
CA ASN A 103 -10.05 8.93 -10.81
C ASN A 103 -10.44 10.03 -11.81
N THR A 104 -11.15 11.04 -11.33
CA THR A 104 -11.52 12.22 -12.10
C THR A 104 -10.27 13.01 -12.53
N HIS A 105 -9.22 13.08 -11.71
CA HIS A 105 -8.03 13.95 -11.88
C HIS A 105 -8.31 15.46 -11.82
N LEU A 106 -9.54 15.88 -11.49
CA LEU A 106 -9.90 17.29 -11.36
C LEU A 106 -9.31 17.89 -10.09
N PHE A 107 -9.52 17.21 -8.96
CA PHE A 107 -9.14 17.68 -7.63
C PHE A 107 -8.24 16.68 -6.90
N ASN A 108 -7.01 16.57 -7.38
CA ASN A 108 -5.95 15.83 -6.68
C ASN A 108 -5.01 16.81 -5.94
N PRO A 109 -4.97 16.83 -4.59
CA PRO A 109 -4.08 17.70 -3.83
C PRO A 109 -2.63 17.19 -3.91
N THR A 110 -1.81 17.87 -4.71
CA THR A 110 -0.38 17.59 -4.85
C THR A 110 0.47 18.82 -4.50
N LYS A 111 1.73 18.60 -4.14
CA LYS A 111 2.64 19.68 -3.73
C LYS A 111 2.87 20.69 -4.84
N ASP A 112 3.02 20.25 -6.09
CA ASP A 112 3.16 21.13 -7.25
C ASP A 112 1.96 22.09 -7.41
N LYS A 113 0.73 21.62 -7.14
CA LYS A 113 -0.46 22.49 -7.12
C LYS A 113 -0.44 23.50 -5.98
N TYR A 114 0.03 23.11 -4.79
CA TYR A 114 0.22 24.02 -3.66
C TYR A 114 1.18 25.16 -4.02
N TYR A 115 2.35 24.84 -4.58
CA TYR A 115 3.30 25.86 -5.03
C TYR A 115 2.71 26.77 -6.11
N ALA A 116 2.04 26.20 -7.11
CA ALA A 116 1.45 26.97 -8.21
C ALA A 116 0.36 27.94 -7.72
N MET A 117 -0.63 27.44 -6.96
CA MET A 117 -1.82 28.23 -6.62
C MET A 117 -1.63 29.08 -5.36
N ILE A 118 -0.98 28.55 -4.33
CA ILE A 118 -0.86 29.23 -3.02
C ILE A 118 0.38 30.13 -2.99
N LEU A 119 1.54 29.62 -3.37
CA LEU A 119 2.80 30.37 -3.27
C LEU A 119 3.04 31.29 -4.47
N MET A 120 2.83 30.79 -5.68
CA MET A 120 3.02 31.55 -6.92
C MET A 120 1.77 32.32 -7.36
N LYS A 121 0.65 32.18 -6.63
CA LYS A 121 -0.62 32.87 -6.88
C LYS A 121 -1.12 32.74 -8.34
N MET A 122 -0.88 31.59 -8.96
CA MET A 122 -1.44 31.31 -10.29
C MET A 122 -2.97 31.21 -10.20
N ASP A 123 -3.65 31.63 -11.27
CA ASP A 123 -5.11 31.51 -11.37
C ASP A 123 -5.54 30.03 -11.23
N ALA A 124 -6.29 29.74 -10.17
CA ALA A 124 -6.67 28.36 -9.83
C ALA A 124 -7.66 27.76 -10.85
N ARG A 125 -8.51 28.58 -11.47
CA ARG A 125 -9.49 28.12 -12.47
C ARG A 125 -8.77 27.73 -13.76
N GLU A 126 -7.94 28.63 -14.29
CA GLU A 126 -7.16 28.38 -15.50
C GLU A 126 -6.21 27.20 -15.29
N TYR A 127 -5.50 27.16 -14.15
CA TYR A 127 -4.61 26.05 -13.83
C TYR A 127 -5.36 24.72 -13.76
N THR A 128 -6.51 24.67 -13.06
CA THR A 128 -7.27 23.42 -12.88
C THR A 128 -7.81 22.93 -14.22
N LEU A 129 -8.45 23.80 -15.00
CA LEU A 129 -9.04 23.45 -16.30
C LEU A 129 -7.99 22.97 -17.29
N VAL A 130 -6.88 23.70 -17.43
CA VAL A 130 -5.81 23.35 -18.37
C VAL A 130 -5.19 21.99 -18.05
N ASN A 131 -4.90 21.72 -16.77
CA ASN A 131 -4.35 20.42 -16.37
C ASN A 131 -5.39 19.30 -16.47
N TYR A 132 -6.66 19.60 -16.23
CA TYR A 132 -7.75 18.63 -16.35
C TYR A 132 -7.99 18.24 -17.82
N PHE A 133 -8.11 19.19 -18.75
CA PHE A 133 -8.22 18.88 -20.18
C PHE A 133 -7.00 18.13 -20.70
N TYR A 134 -5.79 18.49 -20.24
CA TYR A 134 -4.58 17.71 -20.55
C TYR A 134 -4.67 16.27 -20.02
N SER A 135 -5.25 16.06 -18.83
CA SER A 135 -5.49 14.73 -18.27
C SER A 135 -6.51 13.93 -19.10
N ILE A 136 -7.61 14.55 -19.52
CA ILE A 136 -8.62 13.94 -20.38
C ILE A 136 -8.02 13.57 -21.75
N LEU A 137 -7.20 14.43 -22.34
CA LEU A 137 -6.49 14.11 -23.58
C LEU A 137 -5.58 12.89 -23.41
N LYS A 138 -4.86 12.78 -22.28
CA LYS A 138 -4.05 11.59 -21.97
C LYS A 138 -4.90 10.33 -21.76
N VAL A 139 -6.15 10.46 -21.30
CA VAL A 139 -7.08 9.34 -21.25
C VAL A 139 -7.41 8.89 -22.67
N VAL A 140 -7.84 9.80 -23.55
CA VAL A 140 -8.18 9.45 -24.95
C VAL A 140 -6.98 8.80 -25.66
N VAL A 141 -5.83 9.47 -25.67
CA VAL A 141 -4.61 8.98 -26.35
C VAL A 141 -4.12 7.66 -25.73
N GLY A 142 -4.16 7.55 -24.40
CA GLY A 142 -3.65 6.37 -23.71
C GLY A 142 -4.55 5.14 -23.83
N PHE A 143 -5.87 5.31 -23.98
CA PHE A 143 -6.82 4.21 -24.15
C PHE A 143 -6.92 3.74 -25.61
N LEU A 144 -6.76 4.64 -26.59
CA LEU A 144 -6.97 4.38 -28.01
C LEU A 144 -6.25 3.14 -28.57
N PRO A 145 -4.93 2.92 -28.38
CA PRO A 145 -4.29 1.72 -28.91
C PRO A 145 -4.84 0.44 -28.28
N PHE A 146 -5.22 0.47 -27.00
CA PHE A 146 -5.68 -0.72 -26.28
C PHE A 146 -7.15 -1.03 -26.54
N THR A 147 -8.02 -0.03 -26.74
CA THR A 147 -9.40 -0.29 -27.15
C THR A 147 -9.46 -0.89 -28.55
N ILE A 148 -8.53 -0.53 -29.44
CA ILE A 148 -8.40 -1.15 -30.77
C ILE A 148 -7.87 -2.57 -30.62
N LEU A 149 -6.70 -2.77 -30.00
CA LEU A 149 -6.04 -4.07 -29.89
C LEU A 149 -6.93 -5.10 -29.18
N PHE A 150 -7.38 -4.80 -27.95
CA PHE A 150 -8.16 -5.74 -27.15
C PHE A 150 -9.63 -5.79 -27.56
N GLY A 151 -10.20 -4.68 -28.05
CA GLY A 151 -11.60 -4.69 -28.50
C GLY A 151 -11.79 -5.52 -29.77
N MET A 152 -10.89 -5.37 -30.76
CA MET A 152 -10.97 -6.15 -31.99
C MET A 152 -10.70 -7.64 -31.75
N ASP A 153 -9.74 -7.97 -30.87
CA ASP A 153 -9.45 -9.35 -30.45
C ASP A 153 -10.71 -10.06 -29.92
N ARG A 154 -11.59 -9.34 -29.22
CA ARG A 154 -12.84 -9.85 -28.66
C ARG A 154 -14.07 -9.65 -29.55
N GLY A 155 -13.87 -9.31 -30.83
CA GLY A 155 -14.96 -9.19 -31.81
C GLY A 155 -15.78 -7.89 -31.72
N VAL A 156 -15.28 -6.84 -31.07
CA VAL A 156 -15.91 -5.51 -31.07
C VAL A 156 -15.61 -4.79 -32.39
N PRO A 157 -16.60 -4.16 -33.06
CA PRO A 157 -16.38 -3.43 -34.31
C PRO A 157 -15.37 -2.27 -34.17
N LEU A 158 -14.47 -2.13 -35.16
CA LEU A 158 -13.41 -1.12 -35.16
C LEU A 158 -13.93 0.32 -34.94
N TRP A 159 -15.05 0.68 -35.58
CA TRP A 159 -15.64 2.02 -35.42
C TRP A 159 -15.98 2.32 -33.96
N PHE A 160 -16.45 1.31 -33.21
CA PHE A 160 -16.79 1.46 -31.80
C PHE A 160 -15.54 1.48 -30.92
N CYS A 161 -14.53 0.67 -31.25
CA CYS A 161 -13.21 0.71 -30.61
C CYS A 161 -12.54 2.09 -30.68
N LEU A 162 -12.74 2.83 -31.78
CA LEU A 162 -12.25 4.21 -31.95
C LEU A 162 -13.03 5.22 -31.10
N LEU A 163 -14.32 4.99 -30.87
CA LEU A 163 -15.18 5.86 -30.06
C LEU A 163 -15.07 5.59 -28.55
N LEU A 164 -14.77 4.36 -28.13
CA LEU A 164 -14.66 3.97 -26.72
C LEU A 164 -13.80 4.92 -25.85
N PRO A 165 -12.59 5.35 -26.27
CA PRO A 165 -11.81 6.33 -25.50
C PRO A 165 -12.53 7.66 -25.29
N LEU A 166 -13.31 8.12 -26.29
CA LEU A 166 -14.11 9.35 -26.19
C LEU A 166 -15.30 9.15 -25.25
N CYS A 167 -15.93 7.98 -25.25
CA CYS A 167 -17.00 7.64 -24.32
C CYS A 167 -16.49 7.63 -22.87
N ILE A 168 -15.32 7.02 -22.62
CA ILE A 168 -14.66 7.00 -21.31
C ILE A 168 -14.31 8.42 -20.85
N ALA A 169 -13.77 9.25 -21.76
CA ALA A 169 -13.50 10.65 -21.48
C ALA A 169 -14.78 11.44 -21.17
N GLY A 170 -15.84 11.25 -21.96
CA GLY A 170 -17.13 11.91 -21.76
C GLY A 170 -17.74 11.58 -20.40
N MET A 171 -17.65 10.31 -19.98
CA MET A 171 -18.14 9.89 -18.68
C MET A 171 -17.35 10.50 -17.51
N LYS A 172 -16.03 10.69 -17.67
CA LYS A 172 -15.20 11.44 -16.70
C LYS A 172 -15.56 12.93 -16.63
N LEU A 173 -15.84 13.56 -17.77
CA LEU A 173 -16.29 14.95 -17.83
C LEU A 173 -17.64 15.12 -17.11
N PHE A 174 -18.56 14.18 -17.33
CA PHE A 174 -19.85 14.17 -16.66
C PHE A 174 -19.72 13.99 -15.14
N ALA A 175 -18.95 13.01 -14.69
CA ALA A 175 -18.68 12.81 -13.27
C ALA A 175 -18.06 14.06 -12.62
N ALA A 176 -17.11 14.71 -13.30
CA ALA A 176 -16.54 15.98 -12.86
C ALA A 176 -17.60 17.09 -12.73
N ALA A 177 -18.50 17.26 -13.70
CA ALA A 177 -19.59 18.24 -13.60
C ALA A 177 -20.53 17.94 -12.42
N VAL A 178 -20.83 16.67 -12.16
CA VAL A 178 -21.63 16.24 -10.99
C VAL A 178 -20.92 16.60 -9.69
N THR A 179 -19.59 16.39 -9.57
CA THR A 179 -18.84 16.78 -8.37
C THR A 179 -18.86 18.29 -8.11
N LEU A 180 -18.80 19.10 -9.18
CA LEU A 180 -18.91 20.56 -9.05
C LEU A 180 -20.32 20.98 -8.62
N TRP A 181 -21.36 20.31 -9.12
CA TRP A 181 -22.73 20.55 -8.69
C TRP A 181 -22.99 20.14 -7.24
N ASP A 182 -22.46 19.00 -6.79
CA ASP A 182 -22.55 18.57 -5.38
C ASP A 182 -21.84 19.58 -4.45
N TYR A 183 -20.70 20.14 -4.89
CA TYR A 183 -20.01 21.20 -4.15
C TYR A 183 -20.87 22.47 -3.98
N GLU A 184 -21.54 22.96 -5.03
CA GLU A 184 -22.44 24.12 -4.89
C GLU A 184 -23.62 23.85 -3.95
N LYS A 185 -24.08 22.60 -3.87
CA LYS A 185 -25.21 22.23 -3.01
C LYS A 185 -24.82 21.98 -1.55
N ARG A 186 -23.67 21.36 -1.31
CA ARG A 186 -23.25 20.87 0.02
C ARG A 186 -22.05 21.60 0.62
N GLY A 187 -21.28 22.32 -0.20
CA GLY A 187 -20.09 23.07 0.22
C GLY A 187 -18.86 22.22 0.55
N PHE A 188 -18.89 20.90 0.33
CA PHE A 188 -17.79 20.01 0.67
C PHE A 188 -16.97 19.60 -0.56
N GLY A 189 -15.67 19.91 -0.56
CA GLY A 189 -14.77 19.54 -1.65
C GLY A 189 -14.55 18.02 -1.75
N TYR A 190 -14.85 17.42 -2.91
CA TYR A 190 -14.54 16.01 -3.16
C TYR A 190 -13.02 15.77 -3.24
N ASN A 191 -12.49 14.93 -2.34
CA ASN A 191 -11.07 14.57 -2.31
C ASN A 191 -10.84 13.17 -2.89
N GLU A 192 -10.30 13.11 -4.10
CA GLU A 192 -9.99 11.86 -4.81
C GLU A 192 -9.03 10.95 -4.01
N ASN A 193 -8.16 11.51 -3.17
CA ASN A 193 -7.20 10.75 -2.35
C ASN A 193 -7.81 10.21 -1.04
N LYS A 194 -9.05 10.60 -0.69
CA LYS A 194 -9.74 10.19 0.55
C LYS A 194 -11.19 9.83 0.26
N LEU A 195 -11.39 8.65 -0.33
CA LEU A 195 -12.71 8.10 -0.58
C LEU A 195 -13.44 7.77 0.74
N SER A 196 -14.70 8.16 0.83
CA SER A 196 -15.54 7.86 2.00
C SER A 196 -15.91 6.37 2.07
N LYS A 197 -16.37 5.91 3.24
CA LYS A 197 -16.82 4.51 3.41
C LYS A 197 -17.96 4.14 2.44
N TYR A 198 -18.85 5.09 2.16
CA TYR A 198 -19.96 4.90 1.22
C TYR A 198 -19.48 4.73 -0.22
N VAL A 199 -18.48 5.52 -0.63
CA VAL A 199 -17.87 5.38 -1.96
C VAL A 199 -17.15 4.03 -2.08
N TRP A 200 -16.45 3.57 -1.03
CA TRP A 200 -15.87 2.22 -1.00
C TRP A 200 -16.92 1.11 -1.10
N CYS A 201 -18.06 1.25 -0.43
CA CYS A 201 -19.18 0.32 -0.55
C CYS A 201 -19.73 0.29 -1.99
N CYS A 202 -19.93 1.47 -2.59
CA CYS A 202 -20.36 1.60 -3.98
C CYS A 202 -19.37 0.94 -4.96
N ILE A 203 -18.06 1.15 -4.78
CA ILE A 203 -17.02 0.48 -5.58
C ILE A 203 -17.12 -1.04 -5.44
N ALA A 204 -17.27 -1.57 -4.22
CA ALA A 204 -17.39 -3.00 -3.99
C ALA A 204 -18.64 -3.58 -4.69
N LEU A 205 -19.77 -2.88 -4.62
CA LEU A 205 -21.01 -3.28 -5.29
C LEU A 205 -20.88 -3.24 -6.82
N LEU A 206 -20.26 -2.20 -7.38
CA LEU A 206 -20.01 -2.10 -8.81
C LEU A 206 -19.00 -3.15 -9.30
N LEU A 207 -17.96 -3.45 -8.53
CA LEU A 207 -17.04 -4.55 -8.87
C LEU A 207 -17.76 -5.90 -8.84
N ALA A 208 -18.64 -6.13 -7.87
CA ALA A 208 -19.49 -7.31 -7.85
C ALA A 208 -20.40 -7.37 -9.09
N ALA A 209 -21.01 -6.25 -9.49
CA ALA A 209 -21.82 -6.16 -10.71
C ALA A 209 -20.99 -6.35 -12.00
N ALA A 210 -19.71 -6.00 -12.00
CA ALA A 210 -18.83 -6.20 -13.14
C ALA A 210 -18.50 -7.68 -13.37
N TYR A 211 -18.21 -8.43 -12.30
CA TYR A 211 -17.64 -9.77 -12.40
C TYR A 211 -18.57 -10.92 -11.99
N ALA A 212 -19.53 -10.70 -11.09
CA ALA A 212 -20.42 -11.76 -10.63
C ALA A 212 -21.41 -12.21 -11.72
N PRO A 213 -22.09 -11.32 -12.47
CA PRO A 213 -23.03 -11.77 -13.49
C PRO A 213 -22.38 -12.64 -14.58
N PRO A 214 -21.22 -12.28 -15.15
CA PRO A 214 -20.53 -13.17 -16.11
C PRO A 214 -20.16 -14.53 -15.51
N ALA A 215 -19.83 -14.59 -14.21
CA ALA A 215 -19.54 -15.84 -13.51
C ALA A 215 -20.76 -16.76 -13.38
N PHE A 216 -21.98 -16.21 -13.36
CA PHE A 216 -23.24 -16.96 -13.37
C PHE A 216 -23.81 -17.18 -14.77
N GLY A 217 -23.02 -16.91 -15.83
CA GLY A 217 -23.45 -17.10 -17.22
C GLY A 217 -24.37 -16.00 -17.74
N PHE A 218 -24.27 -14.77 -17.20
CA PHE A 218 -25.02 -13.61 -17.69
C PHE A 218 -24.09 -12.42 -18.00
N ALA A 219 -24.10 -11.95 -19.25
CA ALA A 219 -23.52 -10.66 -19.63
C ALA A 219 -24.59 -9.79 -20.29
N LEU A 220 -24.41 -8.46 -20.24
CA LEU A 220 -25.29 -7.56 -20.97
C LEU A 220 -25.13 -7.77 -22.48
N PRO A 221 -26.22 -7.85 -23.25
CA PRO A 221 -26.14 -7.91 -24.71
C PRO A 221 -25.37 -6.72 -25.25
N ALA A 222 -24.45 -6.94 -26.20
CA ALA A 222 -23.46 -5.93 -26.62
C ALA A 222 -24.05 -4.56 -26.99
N VAL A 223 -25.28 -4.54 -27.53
CA VAL A 223 -26.02 -3.33 -27.88
C VAL A 223 -26.25 -2.41 -26.68
N VAL A 224 -26.54 -2.98 -25.50
CA VAL A 224 -26.88 -2.20 -24.30
C VAL A 224 -25.66 -1.39 -23.82
N PRO A 225 -24.47 -1.98 -23.57
CA PRO A 225 -23.28 -1.19 -23.26
C PRO A 225 -22.89 -0.22 -24.37
N MET A 226 -23.04 -0.60 -25.65
CA MET A 226 -22.72 0.30 -26.77
C MET A 226 -23.55 1.59 -26.74
N VAL A 227 -24.87 1.47 -26.55
CA VAL A 227 -25.77 2.64 -26.47
C VAL A 227 -25.42 3.52 -25.26
N ILE A 228 -25.17 2.92 -24.10
CA ILE A 228 -24.81 3.67 -22.88
C ILE A 228 -23.50 4.42 -23.09
N PHE A 229 -22.48 3.77 -23.66
CA PHE A 229 -21.20 4.41 -23.98
C PHE A 229 -21.37 5.57 -24.96
N LEU A 230 -22.16 5.38 -26.04
CA LEU A 230 -22.40 6.44 -27.02
C LEU A 230 -23.08 7.65 -26.38
N ALA A 231 -24.00 7.45 -25.43
CA ALA A 231 -24.64 8.53 -24.68
C ALA A 231 -23.64 9.34 -23.81
N CYS A 232 -22.50 8.76 -23.42
CA CYS A 232 -21.48 9.47 -22.64
C CYS A 232 -20.81 10.61 -23.42
N ILE A 233 -20.76 10.56 -24.76
CA ILE A 233 -20.14 11.61 -25.59
C ILE A 233 -20.94 12.94 -25.51
N PRO A 234 -22.24 12.99 -25.84
CA PRO A 234 -23.02 14.22 -25.73
C PRO A 234 -23.13 14.71 -24.27
N LEU A 235 -23.26 13.80 -23.29
CA LEU A 235 -23.23 14.17 -21.88
C LEU A 235 -21.90 14.82 -21.47
N GLY A 236 -20.78 14.28 -21.95
CA GLY A 236 -19.45 14.84 -21.75
C GLY A 236 -19.31 16.23 -22.37
N MET A 237 -19.80 16.43 -23.59
CA MET A 237 -19.79 17.73 -24.27
C MET A 237 -20.62 18.77 -23.52
N ALA A 238 -21.83 18.42 -23.10
CA ALA A 238 -22.67 19.30 -22.28
C ALA A 238 -21.97 19.68 -20.97
N SER A 239 -21.26 18.74 -20.35
CA SER A 239 -20.54 18.94 -19.09
C SER A 239 -19.39 19.96 -19.20
N ILE A 240 -18.77 20.14 -20.37
CA ILE A 240 -17.70 21.15 -20.59
C ILE A 240 -18.20 22.56 -20.27
N THR A 241 -19.45 22.88 -20.60
CA THR A 241 -20.05 24.19 -20.29
C THR A 241 -20.07 24.43 -18.78
N ARG A 242 -20.43 23.42 -17.99
CA ARG A 242 -20.44 23.47 -16.53
C ARG A 242 -19.04 23.63 -15.95
N LEU A 243 -18.07 22.87 -16.45
CA LEU A 243 -16.69 22.96 -15.99
C LEU A 243 -16.10 24.35 -16.26
N THR A 244 -16.36 24.90 -17.45
CA THR A 244 -15.81 26.19 -17.84
C THR A 244 -16.50 27.34 -17.11
N THR A 245 -17.79 27.26 -16.80
CA THR A 245 -18.55 28.35 -16.12
C THR A 245 -18.37 28.38 -14.59
N PHE A 246 -17.98 27.27 -13.97
CA PHE A 246 -17.75 27.19 -12.53
C PHE A 246 -16.66 28.17 -12.04
N ARG A 247 -16.92 28.89 -10.94
CA ARG A 247 -16.06 29.99 -10.43
C ARG A 247 -15.24 29.62 -9.20
N ASP A 248 -15.74 28.75 -8.33
CA ASP A 248 -15.15 28.50 -7.00
C ASP A 248 -13.99 27.49 -6.98
N TYR A 249 -13.27 27.36 -8.10
CA TYR A 249 -12.08 26.50 -8.20
C TYR A 249 -11.02 26.84 -7.16
N TYR A 250 -10.85 28.13 -6.82
CA TYR A 250 -9.89 28.55 -5.80
C TYR A 250 -10.28 28.07 -4.41
N ALA A 251 -11.57 28.15 -4.03
CA ALA A 251 -12.05 27.74 -2.72
C ALA A 251 -11.83 26.23 -2.51
N ILE A 252 -12.24 25.40 -3.48
CA ILE A 252 -12.05 23.95 -3.44
C ILE A 252 -10.56 23.60 -3.34
N ASN A 253 -9.72 24.17 -4.22
CA ASN A 253 -8.29 23.87 -4.19
C ASN A 253 -7.65 24.33 -2.87
N LYS A 254 -8.01 25.49 -2.32
CA LYS A 254 -7.48 25.97 -1.04
C LYS A 254 -7.86 25.04 0.11
N GLU A 255 -9.11 24.60 0.18
CA GLU A 255 -9.60 23.66 1.19
C GLU A 255 -8.82 22.33 1.12
N LEU A 256 -8.71 21.75 -0.08
CA LEU A 256 -8.03 20.46 -0.28
C LEU A 256 -6.52 20.54 -0.05
N LEU A 257 -5.89 21.66 -0.42
CA LEU A 257 -4.45 21.89 -0.27
C LEU A 257 -4.06 22.28 1.17
N ALA A 258 -4.96 22.86 1.97
CA ALA A 258 -4.68 23.20 3.37
C ALA A 258 -4.27 21.97 4.21
N GLY A 259 -4.77 20.77 3.86
CA GLY A 259 -4.36 19.52 4.47
C GLY A 259 -2.89 19.13 4.20
N LEU A 260 -2.29 19.59 3.10
CA LEU A 260 -0.88 19.33 2.77
C LEU A 260 0.07 20.16 3.63
N THR A 261 -0.31 21.37 4.02
CA THR A 261 0.48 22.23 4.92
C THR A 261 0.75 21.56 6.25
N ASN A 262 -0.26 20.89 6.82
CA ASN A 262 -0.11 20.12 8.07
C ASN A 262 0.78 18.86 7.92
N GLN A 263 0.95 18.35 6.69
CA GLN A 263 1.89 17.26 6.39
C GLN A 263 3.31 17.77 6.07
N MET A 264 3.46 19.04 5.72
CA MET A 264 4.76 19.65 5.42
C MET A 264 5.45 20.20 6.68
N ASP A 265 4.68 20.55 7.71
CA ASP A 265 5.21 20.91 9.02
C ASP A 265 5.48 19.65 9.86
N SER A 266 6.76 19.31 10.02
CA SER A 266 7.23 18.15 10.81
C SER A 266 6.75 18.22 12.26
N THR A 267 6.63 19.42 12.82
CA THR A 267 6.13 19.65 14.18
C THR A 267 4.63 19.41 14.28
N ALA A 268 3.85 19.84 13.29
CA ALA A 268 2.42 19.54 13.22
C ALA A 268 2.15 18.04 12.99
N GLN A 269 2.90 17.39 12.09
CA GLN A 269 2.79 15.95 11.84
C GLN A 269 3.13 15.13 13.09
N THR A 270 4.17 15.52 13.84
CA THR A 270 4.54 14.89 15.12
C THR A 270 3.42 15.03 16.15
N LYS A 271 2.84 16.24 16.29
CA LYS A 271 1.69 16.47 17.18
C LYS A 271 0.47 15.66 16.77
N LEU A 272 0.18 15.55 15.47
CA LEU A 272 -0.92 14.75 14.94
C LEU A 272 -0.73 13.25 15.20
N ILE A 273 0.48 12.71 15.00
CA ILE A 273 0.80 11.31 15.32
C ILE A 273 0.64 11.06 16.82
N LYS A 274 1.13 11.98 17.66
CA LYS A 274 0.97 11.91 19.12
C LYS A 274 -0.50 11.93 19.54
N GLN A 275 -1.28 12.89 19.06
CA GLN A 275 -2.72 12.99 19.35
C GLN A 275 -3.52 11.80 18.82
N ALA A 276 -3.18 11.28 17.63
CA ALA A 276 -3.83 10.10 17.07
C ALA A 276 -3.49 8.82 17.85
N ASN A 277 -2.31 8.75 18.45
CA ASN A 277 -1.95 7.68 19.38
C ASN A 277 -2.67 7.84 20.72
N GLU A 278 -2.70 9.03 21.30
CA GLU A 278 -3.43 9.35 22.54
C GLU A 278 -4.91 8.96 22.43
N LYS A 279 -5.59 9.26 21.31
CA LYS A 279 -6.99 8.85 21.05
C LYS A 279 -7.21 7.33 20.97
N LYS A 280 -6.14 6.53 20.83
CA LYS A 280 -6.19 5.06 20.79
C LYS A 280 -5.76 4.41 22.11
N ILE A 281 -5.30 5.20 23.07
CA ILE A 281 -5.01 4.78 24.44
C ILE A 281 -6.35 4.57 25.15
N SER A 282 -6.48 3.49 25.91
CA SER A 282 -7.65 3.32 26.79
C SER A 282 -7.66 4.41 27.86
N ALA A 283 -8.77 5.16 27.96
CA ALA A 283 -9.02 6.14 29.02
C ALA A 283 -9.52 5.50 30.33
N ASP A 284 -9.68 4.18 30.32
CA ASP A 284 -10.16 3.42 31.46
C ASP A 284 -9.14 3.39 32.60
N THR A 285 -9.48 4.04 33.70
CA THR A 285 -8.68 4.12 34.93
C THR A 285 -8.79 2.86 35.80
N SER A 286 -9.72 1.95 35.49
CA SER A 286 -9.93 0.70 36.24
C SER A 286 -8.96 -0.43 35.86
N ILE A 287 -8.09 -0.22 34.85
CA ILE A 287 -7.12 -1.22 34.39
C ILE A 287 -6.10 -1.49 35.51
N SER A 288 -6.29 -2.60 36.23
CA SER A 288 -5.40 -3.10 37.27
C SER A 288 -4.49 -4.24 36.77
N SER A 289 -3.40 -4.49 37.49
CA SER A 289 -2.49 -5.62 37.30
C SER A 289 -2.02 -6.12 38.65
N ASN A 290 -1.95 -7.44 38.79
CA ASN A 290 -1.46 -8.13 39.99
C ASN A 290 0.05 -8.47 39.89
N ARG A 291 0.72 -8.07 38.80
CA ARG A 291 2.16 -8.31 38.58
C ARG A 291 2.99 -7.28 39.37
N LYS A 292 4.30 -7.52 39.48
CA LYS A 292 5.25 -6.62 40.16
C LYS A 292 6.43 -6.24 39.24
N GLY A 293 7.02 -5.07 39.45
CA GLY A 293 8.22 -4.61 38.75
C GLY A 293 8.03 -4.40 37.24
N PHE A 294 9.00 -4.83 36.42
CA PHE A 294 8.92 -4.65 34.96
C PHE A 294 7.77 -5.41 34.30
N GLU A 295 7.32 -6.53 34.87
CA GLU A 295 6.15 -7.26 34.35
C GLU A 295 4.87 -6.44 34.52
N TYR A 296 4.70 -5.77 35.66
CA TYR A 296 3.58 -4.86 35.91
C TYR A 296 3.52 -3.74 34.89
N LEU A 297 4.65 -3.07 34.68
CA LEU A 297 4.75 -1.95 33.75
C LEU A 297 4.45 -2.37 32.30
N ASN A 298 4.98 -3.52 31.88
CA ASN A 298 4.71 -4.05 30.55
C ASN A 298 3.25 -4.52 30.39
N GLU A 299 2.67 -5.19 31.38
CA GLU A 299 1.28 -5.64 31.32
C GLU A 299 0.31 -4.45 31.20
N LEU A 300 0.49 -3.41 32.01
CA LEU A 300 -0.29 -2.18 31.90
C LEU A 300 -0.17 -1.53 30.52
N PHE A 301 1.06 -1.47 29.98
CA PHE A 301 1.30 -0.96 28.63
C PHE A 301 0.49 -1.75 27.59
N ILE A 302 0.54 -3.09 27.62
CA ILE A 302 -0.18 -3.95 26.68
C ILE A 302 -1.71 -3.77 26.81
N LYS A 303 -2.24 -3.76 28.05
CA LYS A 303 -3.69 -3.57 28.28
C LYS A 303 -4.15 -2.22 27.73
N ARG A 304 -3.43 -1.14 28.04
CA ARG A 304 -3.80 0.23 27.65
C ARG A 304 -3.67 0.48 26.14
N HIS A 305 -2.74 -0.20 25.46
CA HIS A 305 -2.47 -0.03 24.02
C HIS A 305 -2.98 -1.20 23.17
N LYS A 306 -3.84 -2.07 23.71
CA LYS A 306 -4.36 -3.27 23.03
C LYS A 306 -4.92 -2.94 21.64
N LYS A 307 -5.62 -1.82 21.48
CA LYS A 307 -6.20 -1.37 20.20
C LYS A 307 -5.14 -1.12 19.13
N ILE A 308 -4.01 -0.50 19.48
CA ILE A 308 -2.91 -0.21 18.55
C ILE A 308 -2.20 -1.51 18.16
N LEU A 309 -1.95 -2.38 19.15
CA LEU A 309 -1.17 -3.60 18.99
C LEU A 309 -1.95 -4.70 18.26
N TRP A 310 -3.22 -4.93 18.63
CA TRP A 310 -4.00 -6.09 18.17
C TRP A 310 -4.89 -5.84 16.96
N ASN A 311 -5.43 -4.62 16.75
CA ASN A 311 -6.39 -4.42 15.66
C ASN A 311 -5.79 -4.70 14.28
N SER A 312 -4.53 -4.32 14.07
CA SER A 312 -3.86 -4.59 12.80
C SER A 312 -3.59 -6.07 12.61
N THR A 313 -3.13 -6.75 13.67
CA THR A 313 -2.93 -8.21 13.68
C THR A 313 -4.21 -8.97 13.37
N LYS A 314 -5.34 -8.59 13.97
CA LYS A 314 -6.64 -9.21 13.70
C LYS A 314 -7.04 -9.04 12.24
N LYS A 315 -6.90 -7.83 11.68
CA LYS A 315 -7.19 -7.56 10.27
C LYS A 315 -6.32 -8.41 9.34
N ILE A 316 -5.00 -8.48 9.60
CA ILE A 316 -4.08 -9.33 8.84
C ILE A 316 -4.53 -10.79 8.93
N SER A 317 -4.86 -11.27 10.13
CA SER A 317 -5.29 -12.65 10.34
C SER A 317 -6.59 -12.97 9.59
N TYR A 318 -7.55 -12.04 9.54
CA TYR A 318 -8.77 -12.20 8.75
C TYR A 318 -8.50 -12.25 7.25
N VAL A 319 -7.58 -11.40 6.76
CA VAL A 319 -7.16 -11.44 5.35
C VAL A 319 -6.46 -12.76 5.03
N CYS A 320 -5.56 -13.24 5.90
CA CYS A 320 -4.91 -14.54 5.74
C CYS A 320 -5.93 -15.69 5.73
N ALA A 321 -6.90 -15.69 6.65
CA ALA A 321 -7.95 -16.70 6.70
C ALA A 321 -8.81 -16.68 5.43
N PHE A 322 -9.17 -15.48 4.94
CA PHE A 322 -9.90 -15.32 3.69
C PHE A 322 -9.11 -15.84 2.49
N LEU A 323 -7.81 -15.55 2.40
CA LEU A 323 -6.95 -16.05 1.32
C LEU A 323 -6.83 -17.58 1.36
N VAL A 324 -6.68 -18.18 2.54
CA VAL A 324 -6.66 -19.64 2.71
C VAL A 324 -7.99 -20.23 2.25
N ALA A 325 -9.13 -19.65 2.67
CA ALA A 325 -10.45 -20.11 2.24
C ALA A 325 -10.66 -19.97 0.72
N ALA A 326 -10.17 -18.89 0.11
CA ALA A 326 -10.22 -18.68 -1.33
C ALA A 326 -9.39 -19.71 -2.10
N VAL A 327 -8.20 -20.06 -1.62
CA VAL A 327 -7.38 -21.13 -2.21
C VAL A 327 -8.08 -22.48 -2.08
N LEU A 328 -8.64 -22.80 -0.91
CA LEU A 328 -9.39 -24.05 -0.71
C LEU A 328 -10.63 -24.14 -1.60
N ALA A 329 -11.36 -23.04 -1.78
CA ALA A 329 -12.49 -22.97 -2.70
C ALA A 329 -12.03 -23.12 -4.16
N GLY A 330 -10.91 -22.50 -4.54
CA GLY A 330 -10.29 -22.67 -5.86
C GLY A 330 -9.91 -24.12 -6.15
N VAL A 331 -9.29 -24.80 -5.17
CA VAL A 331 -8.94 -26.23 -5.24
C VAL A 331 -10.18 -27.12 -5.41
N TYR A 332 -11.32 -26.71 -4.82
CA TYR A 332 -12.59 -27.42 -4.98
C TYR A 332 -13.21 -27.20 -6.37
N LEU A 333 -13.17 -25.97 -6.89
CA LEU A 333 -13.76 -25.59 -8.18
C LEU A 333 -12.91 -26.02 -9.39
N LEU A 334 -11.59 -26.14 -9.23
CA LEU A 334 -10.62 -26.51 -10.28
C LEU A 334 -9.78 -27.72 -9.82
N PRO A 335 -10.32 -28.95 -9.90
CA PRO A 335 -9.63 -30.15 -9.44
C PRO A 335 -8.33 -30.47 -10.19
N GLU A 336 -8.21 -30.00 -11.44
CA GLU A 336 -7.06 -30.23 -12.32
C GLU A 336 -5.77 -29.59 -11.78
N GLU A 337 -5.88 -28.49 -11.02
CA GLU A 337 -4.74 -27.75 -10.48
C GLU A 337 -4.22 -28.29 -9.14
N LYS A 338 -4.82 -29.35 -8.60
CA LYS A 338 -4.47 -29.92 -7.28
C LYS A 338 -3.00 -30.31 -7.19
N THR A 339 -2.48 -31.00 -8.20
CA THR A 339 -1.10 -31.50 -8.23
C THR A 339 -0.10 -30.35 -8.25
N VAL A 340 -0.35 -29.31 -9.05
CA VAL A 340 0.48 -28.11 -9.14
C VAL A 340 0.51 -27.37 -7.79
N ILE A 341 -0.65 -27.18 -7.16
CA ILE A 341 -0.74 -26.50 -5.86
C ILE A 341 -0.03 -27.33 -4.78
N ASN A 342 -0.17 -28.66 -4.80
CA ASN A 342 0.52 -29.55 -3.86
C ASN A 342 2.04 -29.42 -3.97
N GLU A 343 2.59 -29.46 -5.19
CA GLU A 343 4.02 -29.31 -5.44
C GLU A 343 4.54 -27.94 -4.99
N ILE A 344 3.76 -26.88 -5.25
CA ILE A 344 4.08 -25.52 -4.78
C ILE A 344 4.17 -25.50 -3.25
N VAL A 345 3.19 -26.05 -2.53
CA VAL A 345 3.21 -26.06 -1.05
C VAL A 345 4.40 -26.86 -0.53
N MET A 346 4.78 -27.95 -1.19
CA MET A 346 5.91 -28.80 -0.79
C MET A 346 7.29 -28.17 -1.02
N THR A 347 7.42 -27.21 -1.95
CA THR A 347 8.74 -26.68 -2.35
C THR A 347 8.92 -25.17 -2.13
N TRP A 348 7.83 -24.40 -1.94
CA TRP A 348 7.86 -22.94 -1.83
C TRP A 348 7.77 -22.42 -0.39
N LEU A 349 7.95 -23.26 0.63
CA LEU A 349 7.98 -22.80 2.03
C LEU A 349 8.95 -21.61 2.29
N PRO A 350 10.13 -21.51 1.63
CA PRO A 350 11.00 -20.33 1.75
C PRO A 350 10.35 -18.99 1.37
N TYR A 351 9.34 -19.00 0.49
CA TYR A 351 8.58 -17.81 0.11
C TYR A 351 7.89 -17.15 1.30
N PHE A 352 7.48 -17.96 2.28
CA PHE A 352 6.83 -17.46 3.50
C PHE A 352 7.76 -16.63 4.37
N VAL A 353 9.08 -16.68 4.21
CA VAL A 353 9.98 -15.76 4.91
C VAL A 353 9.68 -14.31 4.54
N PHE A 354 9.44 -14.04 3.25
CA PHE A 354 9.08 -12.71 2.78
C PHE A 354 7.68 -12.30 3.23
N ILE A 355 6.71 -13.22 3.19
CA ILE A 355 5.36 -12.97 3.70
C ILE A 355 5.43 -12.61 5.19
N MET A 356 6.11 -13.43 5.99
CA MET A 356 6.26 -13.23 7.43
C MET A 356 7.01 -11.95 7.77
N TYR A 357 8.01 -11.56 6.97
CA TYR A 357 8.65 -10.24 7.06
C TYR A 357 7.63 -9.10 6.86
N ALA A 358 6.82 -9.19 5.79
CA ALA A 358 5.90 -8.13 5.39
C ALA A 358 4.75 -7.92 6.39
N ILE A 359 4.26 -8.99 7.02
CA ILE A 359 3.13 -8.91 7.97
C ILE A 359 3.56 -8.68 9.42
N ASN A 360 4.86 -8.78 9.73
CA ASN A 360 5.36 -8.67 11.10
C ASN A 360 5.02 -7.29 11.73
N ARG A 361 4.67 -7.30 13.03
CA ARG A 361 4.32 -6.08 13.77
C ARG A 361 5.48 -5.40 14.50
N GLY A 362 6.72 -5.85 14.30
CA GLY A 362 7.90 -5.46 15.06
C GLY A 362 8.18 -3.97 15.07
N THR A 363 8.24 -3.34 13.90
CA THR A 363 8.48 -1.89 13.78
C THR A 363 7.42 -1.05 14.51
N ASN A 364 6.14 -1.40 14.35
CA ASN A 364 5.03 -0.71 14.98
C ASN A 364 5.01 -0.93 16.50
N PHE A 365 5.35 -2.14 16.94
CA PHE A 365 5.44 -2.50 18.35
C PHE A 365 6.57 -1.74 19.06
N THR A 366 7.78 -1.75 18.49
CA THR A 366 8.94 -1.02 19.05
C THR A 366 8.74 0.49 19.03
N GLN A 367 8.07 1.02 18.01
CA GLN A 367 7.70 2.44 17.97
C GLN A 367 6.72 2.77 19.11
N ALA A 368 5.68 1.97 19.30
CA ALA A 368 4.70 2.18 20.37
C ALA A 368 5.34 2.07 21.76
N LEU A 369 6.27 1.14 21.96
CA LEU A 369 7.06 1.02 23.18
C LEU A 369 7.88 2.28 23.45
N PHE A 370 8.59 2.78 22.43
CA PHE A 370 9.41 3.96 22.61
C PHE A 370 8.57 5.20 22.98
N MET A 371 7.49 5.47 22.25
CA MET A 371 6.72 6.71 22.44
C MET A 371 6.02 6.79 23.79
N ASN A 372 5.46 5.67 24.25
CA ASN A 372 4.54 5.69 25.39
C ASN A 372 5.16 5.11 26.67
N CYS A 373 6.38 4.56 26.59
CA CYS A 373 7.02 3.88 27.72
C CYS A 373 8.51 4.21 27.81
N ASP A 374 9.32 3.82 26.82
CA ASP A 374 10.79 3.88 26.97
C ASP A 374 11.34 5.30 26.92
N HIS A 375 10.71 6.22 26.19
CA HIS A 375 11.19 7.60 26.09
C HIS A 375 11.38 8.25 27.48
N SER A 376 10.41 8.06 28.38
CA SER A 376 10.46 8.61 29.74
C SER A 376 11.34 7.80 30.68
N LEU A 377 11.49 6.49 30.46
CA LEU A 377 12.25 5.60 31.34
C LEU A 377 13.75 5.58 31.04
N LEU A 378 14.15 5.87 29.81
CA LEU A 378 15.54 5.90 29.36
C LEU A 378 16.39 7.01 29.99
N THR A 379 15.76 7.98 30.65
CA THR A 379 16.43 9.02 31.44
C THR A 379 17.06 8.43 32.71
N TYR A 380 16.50 7.36 33.27
CA TYR A 380 16.96 6.75 34.50
C TYR A 380 18.12 5.77 34.28
N SER A 381 19.15 5.85 35.13
CA SER A 381 20.35 5.00 35.06
C SER A 381 20.05 3.53 35.34
N PHE A 382 19.17 3.23 36.31
CA PHE A 382 18.78 1.85 36.64
C PHE A 382 18.19 1.12 35.43
N TYR A 383 17.43 1.83 34.58
CA TYR A 383 16.77 1.25 33.40
C TYR A 383 17.78 0.76 32.34
N LYS A 384 19.03 1.22 32.42
CA LYS A 384 20.12 0.89 31.49
C LYS A 384 21.03 -0.24 31.99
N GLN A 385 20.72 -0.84 33.14
CA GLN A 385 21.52 -1.96 33.68
C GLN A 385 21.36 -3.22 32.79
N PRO A 386 22.44 -3.98 32.53
CA PRO A 386 22.43 -5.14 31.65
C PRO A 386 21.37 -6.20 32.01
N SER A 387 21.24 -6.53 33.29
CA SER A 387 20.29 -7.52 33.80
C SER A 387 18.84 -7.08 33.59
N PHE A 388 18.54 -5.79 33.82
CA PHE A 388 17.21 -5.23 33.66
C PHE A 388 16.82 -5.08 32.19
N ILE A 389 17.76 -4.67 31.32
CA ILE A 389 17.53 -4.64 29.87
C ILE A 389 17.22 -6.04 29.34
N LEU A 390 17.99 -7.05 29.73
CA LEU A 390 17.76 -8.43 29.28
C LEU A 390 16.39 -8.96 29.76
N ARG A 391 16.04 -8.69 31.03
CA ARG A 391 14.72 -9.06 31.58
C ARG A 391 13.58 -8.37 30.81
N LEU A 392 13.73 -7.10 30.51
CA LEU A 392 12.75 -6.33 29.75
C LEU A 392 12.64 -6.83 28.30
N PHE A 393 13.76 -7.17 27.67
CA PHE A 393 13.80 -7.80 26.36
C PHE A 393 13.01 -9.11 26.34
N GLN A 394 13.21 -9.99 27.32
CA GLN A 394 12.48 -11.27 27.44
C GLN A 394 10.97 -11.06 27.65
N ILE A 395 10.59 -10.13 28.52
CA ILE A 395 9.17 -9.80 28.77
C ILE A 395 8.52 -9.29 27.49
N ARG A 396 9.17 -8.35 26.79
CA ARG A 396 8.65 -7.77 25.54
C ARG A 396 8.62 -8.77 24.41
N LEU A 397 9.64 -9.63 24.31
CA LEU A 397 9.72 -10.70 23.33
C LEU A 397 8.50 -11.62 23.44
N ARG A 398 8.12 -12.01 24.66
CA ARG A 398 6.92 -12.83 24.91
C ARG A 398 5.65 -12.16 24.38
N GLU A 399 5.49 -10.85 24.56
CA GLU A 399 4.29 -10.13 24.13
C GLU A 399 4.23 -9.91 22.62
N ILE A 400 5.33 -9.52 21.98
CA ILE A 400 5.37 -9.39 20.52
C ILE A 400 5.18 -10.76 19.85
N MET A 401 5.72 -11.84 20.43
CA MET A 401 5.50 -13.21 19.96
C MET A 401 4.02 -13.57 19.99
N LYS A 402 3.30 -13.30 21.09
CA LYS A 402 1.85 -13.57 21.16
C LYS A 402 1.08 -12.84 20.07
N ILE A 403 1.43 -11.58 19.81
CA ILE A 403 0.79 -10.77 18.78
C ILE A 403 1.08 -11.35 17.39
N ASN A 404 2.33 -11.65 17.06
CA ASN A 404 2.72 -12.15 15.74
C ASN A 404 2.39 -13.64 15.53
N ALA A 405 2.14 -14.41 16.60
CA ALA A 405 1.77 -15.82 16.53
C ALA A 405 0.38 -16.02 15.92
N VAL A 406 -0.56 -15.08 16.10
CA VAL A 406 -1.92 -15.23 15.59
C VAL A 406 -1.96 -15.38 14.06
N PRO A 407 -1.46 -14.42 13.25
CA PRO A 407 -1.46 -14.60 11.79
C PRO A 407 -0.55 -15.74 11.35
N ALA A 408 0.54 -16.01 12.08
CA ALA A 408 1.43 -17.15 11.79
C ALA A 408 0.70 -18.49 11.93
N LEU A 409 -0.11 -18.68 12.97
CA LEU A 409 -0.92 -19.89 13.15
C LEU A 409 -1.98 -20.02 12.06
N VAL A 410 -2.66 -18.93 11.70
CA VAL A 410 -3.65 -18.96 10.60
C VAL A 410 -2.99 -19.41 9.29
N ILE A 411 -1.81 -18.87 8.98
CA ILE A 411 -1.05 -19.25 7.78
C ILE A 411 -0.56 -20.70 7.86
N GLY A 412 0.06 -21.08 8.98
CA GLY A 412 0.61 -22.43 9.16
C GLY A 412 -0.45 -23.52 9.08
N ILE A 413 -1.55 -23.35 9.82
CA ILE A 413 -2.69 -24.29 9.78
C ILE A 413 -3.34 -24.25 8.39
N GLY A 414 -3.53 -23.07 7.81
CA GLY A 414 -4.11 -22.93 6.48
C GLY A 414 -3.31 -23.64 5.39
N LEU A 415 -1.99 -23.55 5.43
CA LEU A 415 -1.11 -24.27 4.52
C LEU A 415 -1.14 -25.79 4.73
N ALA A 416 -1.20 -26.24 5.99
CA ALA A 416 -1.37 -27.67 6.27
C ALA A 416 -2.71 -28.20 5.73
N LEU A 417 -3.79 -27.41 5.84
CA LEU A 417 -5.10 -27.74 5.24
C LEU A 417 -5.06 -27.75 3.72
N ILE A 418 -4.39 -26.79 3.09
CA ILE A 418 -4.21 -26.76 1.63
C ILE A 418 -3.42 -27.98 1.17
N LEU A 419 -2.33 -28.34 1.86
CA LEU A 419 -1.55 -29.54 1.55
C LEU A 419 -2.42 -30.80 1.61
N PHE A 420 -3.25 -30.92 2.66
CA PHE A 420 -4.18 -32.03 2.81
C PHE A 420 -5.22 -32.09 1.68
N ALA A 421 -5.81 -30.93 1.33
CA ALA A 421 -6.85 -30.84 0.30
C ALA A 421 -6.35 -31.08 -1.15
N THR A 422 -5.03 -30.99 -1.38
CA THR A 422 -4.42 -31.02 -2.72
C THR A 422 -3.74 -32.34 -3.07
N GLY A 423 -3.83 -33.36 -2.21
CA GLY A 423 -3.24 -34.68 -2.45
C GLY A 423 -2.34 -35.17 -1.32
N GLY A 424 -2.05 -34.32 -0.33
CA GLY A 424 -1.31 -34.68 0.86
C GLY A 424 0.20 -34.83 0.62
N THR A 425 0.84 -35.68 1.42
CA THR A 425 2.29 -35.93 1.43
C THR A 425 2.56 -37.29 2.04
N ASP A 426 3.55 -38.00 1.52
CA ASP A 426 3.95 -39.34 2.00
C ASP A 426 4.43 -39.31 3.46
N ASN A 427 5.07 -38.22 3.88
CA ASN A 427 5.54 -38.04 5.24
C ASN A 427 4.58 -37.16 6.08
N PRO A 428 3.89 -37.71 7.09
CA PRO A 428 3.00 -36.94 7.96
C PRO A 428 3.69 -35.82 8.76
N LEU A 429 5.00 -35.91 8.98
CA LEU A 429 5.75 -34.86 9.68
C LEU A 429 5.77 -33.53 8.91
N ASN A 430 5.59 -33.56 7.58
CA ASN A 430 5.54 -32.34 6.78
C ASN A 430 4.42 -31.39 7.24
N TYR A 431 3.27 -31.89 7.68
CA TYR A 431 2.19 -31.05 8.21
C TYR A 431 2.61 -30.30 9.47
N VAL A 432 3.27 -30.99 10.40
CA VAL A 432 3.75 -30.40 11.65
C VAL A 432 4.90 -29.43 11.38
N VAL A 433 5.88 -29.85 10.59
CA VAL A 433 7.05 -29.03 10.24
C VAL A 433 6.64 -27.76 9.54
N LEU A 434 5.61 -27.80 8.68
CA LEU A 434 5.09 -26.61 8.02
C LEU A 434 4.58 -25.58 9.05
N VAL A 435 3.70 -26.00 9.96
CA VAL A 435 3.14 -25.11 11.01
C VAL A 435 4.26 -24.55 11.89
N VAL A 436 5.17 -25.42 12.35
CA VAL A 436 6.29 -25.04 13.22
C VAL A 436 7.22 -24.06 12.51
N SER A 437 7.52 -24.27 11.23
CA SER A 437 8.41 -23.40 10.44
C SER A 437 7.85 -21.98 10.34
N ILE A 438 6.55 -21.84 10.09
CA ILE A 438 5.89 -20.52 10.02
C ILE A 438 5.94 -19.82 11.39
N LEU A 439 5.73 -20.55 12.49
CA LEU A 439 5.90 -20.01 13.84
C LEU A 439 7.35 -19.59 14.11
N CYS A 440 8.34 -20.39 13.70
CA CYS A 440 9.76 -20.06 13.84
C CYS A 440 10.15 -18.82 13.03
N MET A 441 9.62 -18.64 11.82
CA MET A 441 9.81 -17.41 11.03
C MET A 441 9.20 -16.20 11.75
N SER A 442 7.98 -16.35 12.29
CA SER A 442 7.32 -15.30 13.09
C SER A 442 8.15 -14.90 14.31
N LEU A 443 8.68 -15.89 15.01
CA LEU A 443 9.57 -15.74 16.16
C LEU A 443 10.86 -15.02 15.78
N PHE A 444 11.52 -15.48 14.72
CA PHE A 444 12.77 -14.88 14.22
C PHE A 444 12.60 -13.38 13.98
N PHE A 445 11.58 -12.96 13.22
CA PHE A 445 11.38 -11.54 12.95
C PHE A 445 11.04 -10.75 14.23
N SER A 446 10.27 -11.35 15.14
CA SER A 446 9.97 -10.74 16.44
C SER A 446 11.23 -10.47 17.26
N ILE A 447 12.17 -11.42 17.30
CA ILE A 447 13.47 -11.28 17.93
C ILE A 447 14.30 -10.23 17.19
N HIS A 448 14.44 -10.37 15.87
CA HIS A 448 15.24 -9.49 15.01
C HIS A 448 14.88 -8.01 15.19
N TYR A 449 13.60 -7.66 15.06
CA TYR A 449 13.16 -6.27 15.24
C TYR A 449 13.40 -5.74 16.65
N LEU A 450 13.19 -6.58 17.67
CA LEU A 450 13.42 -6.19 19.05
C LEU A 450 14.91 -6.02 19.34
N THR A 451 15.76 -6.94 18.87
CA THR A 451 17.22 -6.85 19.00
C THR A 451 17.75 -5.57 18.36
N ILE A 452 17.33 -5.27 17.13
CA ILE A 452 17.73 -4.04 16.46
C ILE A 452 17.25 -2.81 17.24
N TYR A 453 16.04 -2.85 17.80
CA TYR A 453 15.52 -1.77 18.63
C TYR A 453 16.40 -1.49 19.85
N TYR A 454 16.76 -2.53 20.62
CA TYR A 454 17.64 -2.39 21.78
C TYR A 454 19.06 -1.99 21.41
N LEU A 455 19.60 -2.52 20.32
CA LEU A 455 20.97 -2.23 19.89
C LEU A 455 21.12 -0.86 19.24
N LEU A 456 20.13 -0.38 18.50
CA LEU A 456 20.25 0.82 17.68
C LEU A 456 19.36 1.98 18.08
N GLN A 457 18.34 1.80 18.92
CA GLN A 457 17.39 2.83 19.37
C GLN A 457 17.06 3.84 18.23
N PRO A 458 16.17 3.48 17.29
CA PRO A 458 16.10 4.17 16.00
C PRO A 458 15.25 5.45 15.99
N TYR A 459 14.59 5.76 17.11
CA TYR A 459 13.57 6.80 17.21
C TYR A 459 14.09 8.03 17.97
N ASN A 460 13.71 9.23 17.53
CA ASN A 460 13.96 10.47 18.28
C ASN A 460 12.72 10.88 19.12
N ALA A 461 12.84 11.93 19.93
CA ALA A 461 11.72 12.51 20.70
C ALA A 461 10.50 12.90 19.82
N GLY A 462 10.74 13.18 18.54
CA GLY A 462 9.71 13.46 17.51
C GLY A 462 9.14 12.22 16.84
N THR A 463 9.46 11.01 17.30
CA THR A 463 8.96 9.72 16.78
C THR A 463 9.46 9.30 15.40
N GLU A 464 10.38 10.07 14.81
CA GLU A 464 10.92 9.88 13.48
C GLU A 464 12.05 8.83 13.46
N LEU A 465 12.07 8.02 12.39
CA LEU A 465 13.17 7.11 12.08
C LEU A 465 14.40 7.88 11.59
N LYS A 466 15.26 8.34 12.50
CA LYS A 466 16.51 9.06 12.16
C LYS A 466 17.71 8.15 11.92
N SER A 467 17.75 6.95 12.52
CA SER A 467 18.95 6.10 12.48
C SER A 467 19.21 5.54 11.07
N GLY A 468 20.25 6.05 10.41
CA GLY A 468 20.69 5.55 9.11
C GLY A 468 21.14 4.09 9.15
N THR A 469 21.77 3.66 10.25
CA THR A 469 22.17 2.25 10.45
C THR A 469 20.96 1.34 10.59
N TYR A 470 19.91 1.77 11.30
CA TYR A 470 18.64 1.03 11.36
C TYR A 470 18.04 0.82 9.97
N ARG A 471 18.02 1.86 9.14
CA ARG A 471 17.51 1.77 7.75
C ARG A 471 18.32 0.78 6.92
N ILE A 472 19.66 0.81 7.02
CA ILE A 472 20.53 -0.15 6.32
C ILE A 472 20.21 -1.58 6.74
N VAL A 473 20.10 -1.84 8.05
CA VAL A 473 19.77 -3.18 8.54
C VAL A 473 18.42 -3.64 8.00
N LEU A 474 17.38 -2.80 8.03
CA LEU A 474 16.08 -3.15 7.45
C LEU A 474 16.15 -3.40 5.94
N SER A 475 16.92 -2.61 5.19
CA SER A 475 17.13 -2.82 3.76
C SER A 475 17.85 -4.14 3.47
N VAL A 476 18.87 -4.49 4.26
CA VAL A 476 19.58 -5.77 4.14
C VAL A 476 18.63 -6.93 4.46
N THR A 477 17.86 -6.84 5.53
CA THR A 477 16.85 -7.85 5.88
C THR A 477 15.83 -8.02 4.75
N TYR A 478 15.36 -6.92 4.15
CA TYR A 478 14.48 -6.97 2.99
C TYR A 478 15.11 -7.72 1.81
N VAL A 479 16.35 -7.38 1.44
CA VAL A 479 17.06 -8.03 0.32
C VAL A 479 17.25 -9.53 0.58
N ILE A 480 17.62 -9.92 1.80
CA ILE A 480 17.75 -11.33 2.18
C ILE A 480 16.39 -12.04 2.06
N CYS A 481 15.32 -11.47 2.62
CA CYS A 481 13.98 -12.06 2.53
C CYS A 481 13.50 -12.19 1.09
N PHE A 482 13.79 -11.19 0.26
CA PHE A 482 13.44 -11.20 -1.16
C PHE A 482 14.23 -12.27 -1.92
N ALA A 483 15.53 -12.45 -1.63
CA ALA A 483 16.35 -13.49 -2.25
C ALA A 483 15.81 -14.90 -1.91
N LEU A 484 15.35 -15.11 -0.67
CA LEU A 484 14.78 -16.39 -0.23
C LEU A 484 13.50 -16.80 -1.00
N MET A 485 12.78 -15.86 -1.62
CA MET A 485 11.61 -16.18 -2.46
C MET A 485 11.95 -17.04 -3.68
N ARG A 486 13.21 -16.95 -4.16
CA ARG A 486 13.70 -17.71 -5.32
C ARG A 486 14.10 -19.12 -4.96
N LEU A 487 14.28 -19.42 -3.67
CA LEU A 487 14.67 -20.75 -3.24
C LEU A 487 13.49 -21.71 -3.32
N ARG A 488 13.78 -22.90 -3.82
CA ARG A 488 12.87 -24.05 -3.83
C ARG A 488 13.52 -25.13 -3.00
N MET A 489 12.88 -25.50 -1.90
CA MET A 489 13.42 -26.49 -0.97
C MET A 489 12.29 -27.32 -0.36
N PRO A 490 12.48 -28.63 -0.18
CA PRO A 490 11.53 -29.48 0.52
C PRO A 490 11.21 -28.96 1.92
N ILE A 491 9.96 -29.13 2.36
CA ILE A 491 9.46 -28.70 3.67
C ILE A 491 10.38 -29.14 4.82
N MET A 492 10.80 -30.41 4.86
CA MET A 492 11.65 -30.95 5.93
C MET A 492 12.98 -30.22 6.05
N ILE A 493 13.70 -30.08 4.93
CA ILE A 493 15.03 -29.48 4.90
C ILE A 493 14.94 -28.03 5.34
N PHE A 494 14.02 -27.27 4.72
CA PHE A 494 13.84 -25.87 5.06
C PHE A 494 13.36 -25.67 6.51
N GLY A 495 12.46 -26.51 6.99
CA GLY A 495 11.92 -26.41 8.33
C GLY A 495 12.95 -26.68 9.42
N ILE A 496 13.77 -27.73 9.28
CA ILE A 496 14.86 -28.02 10.22
C ILE A 496 15.86 -26.87 10.23
N MET A 497 16.29 -26.39 9.06
CA MET A 497 17.20 -25.23 8.97
C MET A 497 16.61 -23.99 9.63
N THR A 498 15.32 -23.73 9.44
CA THR A 498 14.63 -22.58 10.02
C THR A 498 14.56 -22.67 11.55
N ILE A 499 14.27 -23.86 12.09
CA ILE A 499 14.23 -24.10 13.54
C ILE A 499 15.62 -23.88 14.14
N VAL A 500 16.64 -24.53 13.59
CA VAL A 500 18.03 -24.41 14.05
C VAL A 500 18.50 -22.96 13.99
N PHE A 501 18.26 -22.28 12.87
CA PHE A 501 18.60 -20.88 12.70
C PHE A 501 17.89 -19.99 13.72
N CYS A 502 16.60 -20.22 13.98
CA CYS A 502 15.84 -19.44 14.94
C CYS A 502 16.39 -19.59 16.37
N VAL A 503 16.74 -20.81 16.79
CA VAL A 503 17.34 -21.08 18.10
C VAL A 503 18.71 -20.40 18.23
N LEU A 504 19.59 -20.60 17.25
CA LEU A 504 20.92 -19.98 17.25
C LEU A 504 20.81 -18.44 17.28
N TYR A 505 19.94 -17.87 16.46
CA TYR A 505 19.72 -16.44 16.41
C TYR A 505 19.18 -15.89 17.74
N SER A 506 18.29 -16.63 18.41
CA SER A 506 17.75 -16.25 19.73
C SER A 506 18.83 -16.15 20.79
N ILE A 507 19.76 -17.10 20.80
CA ILE A 507 20.91 -17.14 21.72
C ILE A 507 21.83 -15.95 21.44
N VAL A 508 22.24 -15.77 20.17
CA VAL A 508 23.11 -14.66 19.76
C VAL A 508 22.47 -13.30 20.08
N ALA A 509 21.19 -13.13 19.77
CA ALA A 509 20.43 -11.92 20.09
C ALA A 509 20.43 -11.61 21.58
N SER A 510 20.21 -12.61 22.43
CA SER A 510 20.20 -12.43 23.90
C SER A 510 21.58 -12.00 24.43
N ILE A 511 22.66 -12.61 23.91
CA ILE A 511 24.05 -12.25 24.26
C ILE A 511 24.36 -10.82 23.83
N LEU A 512 24.02 -10.45 22.58
CA LEU A 512 24.26 -9.11 22.05
C LEU A 512 23.49 -8.05 22.83
N VAL A 513 22.22 -8.30 23.14
CA VAL A 513 21.39 -7.37 23.94
C VAL A 513 21.99 -7.19 25.32
N TYR A 514 22.39 -8.27 26.01
CA TYR A 514 23.01 -8.16 27.34
C TYR A 514 24.32 -7.34 27.33
N ARG A 515 25.18 -7.54 26.32
CA ARG A 515 26.50 -6.90 26.27
C ARG A 515 26.49 -5.47 25.72
N LEU A 516 25.70 -5.20 24.68
CA LEU A 516 25.81 -3.96 23.90
C LEU A 516 24.69 -2.97 24.19
N ALA A 517 23.47 -3.42 24.48
CA ALA A 517 22.33 -2.53 24.73
C ALA A 517 22.56 -1.54 25.89
N PRO A 518 23.27 -1.85 26.99
CA PRO A 518 23.57 -0.86 28.03
C PRO A 518 24.27 0.40 27.52
N LYS A 519 25.09 0.28 26.46
CA LYS A 519 25.83 1.40 25.86
C LYS A 519 25.03 2.13 24.79
N THR A 520 24.14 1.43 24.09
CA THR A 520 23.49 1.93 22.88
C THR A 520 22.01 2.28 23.03
N PHE A 521 21.32 1.70 24.03
CA PHE A 521 19.93 1.94 24.35
C PHE A 521 19.78 3.21 25.20
N ARG A 522 19.89 4.36 24.55
CA ARG A 522 19.79 5.70 25.17
C ARG A 522 19.06 6.66 24.24
N LEU A 523 18.52 7.75 24.81
CA LEU A 523 17.91 8.82 24.02
C LEU A 523 18.95 9.43 23.06
N ARG A 524 18.56 9.58 21.80
CA ARG A 524 19.34 10.24 20.76
C ARG A 524 18.68 11.58 20.45
N THR A 525 19.44 12.66 20.66
CA THR A 525 19.05 14.05 20.34
C THR A 525 19.04 14.30 18.83
#